data_AF-A0A9D8ARH3-F1
#
_entry.id   AF-A0A9D8ARH3-F1
#
_cell.length_a   1.000
_cell.length_b   1.000
_cell.length_c   1.000
_cell.angle_alpha   90.00
_cell.angle_beta   90.00
_cell.angle_gamma   90.00
#
_symmetry.space_group_name_H-M   'P 1'
#
loop_
_entity.id
_entity.type
_entity.pdbx_description
1 polymer ?
#
loop_
_entity_poly.entity_id
_entity_poly.type
_entity_poly.pdbx_seq_one_letter_code
_entity_poly.pdbx_strand_id
1 'polypeptide(L)'
;MKLGLLNIALLLGAAQGFLLSFLIFQKHHKLYANRFLSLFMFLYSLILVQMLLTDLGFGENIPFILLVCLGLPFLIGPLHFLYAKSLINFSVKMKKIDWLHFIPFIVVELYFLSFLFKTSHQVRAIYENQQVYSITS
;
A
#
# COMPACT_ATOMS: atom_id res chain seq x y z
N MET A 1 -16.77 -1.47 -19.15
CA MET A 1 -15.78 -2.17 -18.30
C MET A 1 -16.17 -3.64 -18.22
N LYS A 2 -15.36 -4.58 -18.73
CA LYS A 2 -15.62 -6.03 -18.60
C LYS A 2 -14.75 -6.57 -17.48
N LEU A 3 -15.33 -7.25 -16.48
CA LEU A 3 -14.54 -7.96 -15.48
C LEU A 3 -13.99 -9.24 -16.08
N GLY A 4 -12.66 -9.35 -16.13
CA GLY A 4 -11.97 -10.60 -16.47
C GLY A 4 -11.89 -11.55 -15.29
N LEU A 5 -11.53 -12.81 -15.55
CA LEU A 5 -11.28 -13.83 -14.53
C LEU A 5 -10.25 -13.36 -13.49
N LEU A 6 -9.20 -12.66 -13.93
CA LEU A 6 -8.17 -12.11 -13.05
C LEU A 6 -8.75 -11.11 -12.04
N ASN A 7 -9.63 -10.20 -12.49
CA ASN A 7 -10.25 -9.20 -11.62
C ASN A 7 -11.11 -9.86 -10.52
N ILE A 8 -11.80 -10.95 -10.86
CA ILE A 8 -12.58 -11.72 -9.91
C ILE A 8 -11.64 -12.39 -8.89
N ALA A 9 -10.55 -13.00 -9.34
CA ALA A 9 -9.57 -13.62 -8.46
C ALA A 9 -8.92 -12.61 -7.51
N LEU A 10 -8.54 -11.43 -8.01
CA LEU A 10 -8.01 -10.33 -7.20
C LEU A 10 -9.01 -9.86 -6.15
N LEU A 11 -10.28 -9.67 -6.53
CA LEU A 11 -11.35 -9.25 -5.62
C LEU A 11 -11.58 -10.27 -4.50
N LEU A 12 -11.69 -11.56 -4.84
CA LEU A 12 -11.88 -12.63 -3.87
C LEU A 12 -10.68 -12.78 -2.94
N GLY A 13 -9.46 -12.73 -3.49
CA GLY A 13 -8.23 -12.77 -2.70
C GLY A 13 -8.12 -11.60 -1.72
N ALA A 14 -8.42 -10.39 -2.17
CA ALA A 14 -8.46 -9.20 -1.31
C ALA A 14 -9.51 -9.33 -0.19
N ALA A 15 -10.74 -9.74 -0.54
CA ALA A 15 -11.82 -9.92 0.43
C ALA A 15 -11.47 -10.97 1.49
N GLN A 16 -10.92 -12.12 1.07
CA GLN A 16 -10.47 -13.18 1.98
C GLN A 16 -9.33 -12.69 2.88
N GLY A 17 -8.37 -11.96 2.33
CA GLY A 17 -7.25 -11.42 3.09
C GLY A 17 -7.70 -10.40 4.15
N PHE A 18 -8.62 -9.50 3.83
CA PHE A 18 -9.19 -8.56 4.80
C PHE A 18 -9.94 -9.27 5.91
N LEU A 19 -10.78 -10.25 5.55
CA LEU A 19 -11.52 -11.06 6.52
C LEU A 19 -10.55 -11.80 7.46
N LEU A 20 -9.51 -12.44 6.92
CA LEU A 20 -8.53 -13.16 7.72
C LEU A 20 -7.72 -12.21 8.61
N SER A 21 -7.28 -11.07 8.08
CA SER A 21 -6.58 -10.04 8.83
C SER A 21 -7.41 -9.57 10.04
N PHE A 22 -8.69 -9.27 9.82
CA PHE A 22 -9.61 -8.85 10.87
C PHE A 22 -9.84 -9.94 11.92
N LEU A 23 -10.08 -11.18 11.49
CA LEU A 23 -10.30 -12.30 12.41
C LEU A 23 -9.08 -12.59 13.29
N ILE A 24 -7.87 -12.60 12.71
CA ILE A 24 -6.63 -12.83 13.45
C ILE A 24 -6.42 -11.71 14.47
N PHE A 25 -6.65 -10.45 14.06
CA PHE A 25 -6.54 -9.31 14.96
C PHE A 25 -7.53 -9.45 16.11
N GLN A 26 -8.80 -9.66 15.83
CA GLN A 26 -9.83 -9.69 16.86
C GLN A 26 -9.62 -10.85 17.86
N LYS A 27 -9.43 -12.08 17.35
CA LYS A 27 -9.38 -13.28 18.20
C LYS A 27 -8.00 -13.54 18.81
N HIS A 28 -6.93 -13.14 18.14
CA HIS A 28 -5.58 -13.57 18.51
C HIS A 28 -4.54 -12.46 18.66
N HIS A 29 -4.93 -11.18 18.76
CA HIS A 29 -4.01 -10.04 18.98
C HIS A 29 -3.10 -10.15 20.21
N LYS A 30 -3.40 -11.01 21.18
CA LYS A 30 -2.58 -11.16 22.40
C LYS A 30 -1.17 -11.68 22.09
N LEU A 31 -1.03 -12.48 21.03
CA LEU A 31 0.25 -12.97 20.55
C LEU A 31 0.87 -11.93 19.60
N TYR A 32 2.10 -11.51 19.87
CA TYR A 32 2.83 -10.56 19.02
C TYR A 32 2.94 -11.06 17.56
N ALA A 33 3.18 -12.35 17.36
CA ALA A 33 3.22 -12.97 16.04
C ALA A 33 1.94 -12.75 15.24
N ASN A 34 0.79 -12.84 15.90
CA ASN A 34 -0.50 -12.70 15.23
C ASN A 34 -0.82 -11.25 14.86
N ARG A 35 -0.22 -10.26 15.54
CA ARG A 35 -0.30 -8.86 15.12
C ARG A 35 0.45 -8.64 13.81
N PHE A 36 1.68 -9.16 13.71
CA PHE A 36 2.46 -9.07 12.48
C PHE A 36 1.78 -9.84 11.34
N LEU A 37 1.24 -11.02 11.61
CA LEU A 37 0.51 -11.81 10.62
C LEU A 37 -0.76 -11.11 10.14
N SER A 38 -1.54 -10.52 11.05
CA SER A 38 -2.74 -9.75 10.69
C SER A 38 -2.38 -8.53 9.82
N LEU A 39 -1.34 -7.77 10.20
CA LEU A 39 -0.85 -6.64 9.42
C LEU A 39 -0.34 -7.08 8.04
N PHE A 40 0.35 -8.21 7.98
CA PHE A 40 0.83 -8.80 6.73
C PHE A 40 -0.32 -9.15 5.79
N MET A 41 -1.37 -9.82 6.29
CA MET A 41 -2.58 -10.12 5.52
C MET A 41 -3.30 -8.85 5.06
N PHE A 42 -3.35 -7.83 5.90
CA PHE A 42 -3.94 -6.53 5.54
C PHE A 42 -3.19 -5.87 4.37
N LEU A 43 -1.85 -5.84 4.42
CA LEU A 43 -1.03 -5.24 3.37
C LEU A 43 -1.16 -5.97 2.04
N TYR A 44 -1.15 -7.30 2.05
CA TYR A 44 -1.42 -8.06 0.82
C TYR A 44 -2.79 -7.76 0.23
N SER A 45 -3.80 -7.63 1.09
CA SER A 45 -5.15 -7.29 0.64
C SER A 45 -5.20 -5.91 -0.03
N LEU A 46 -4.48 -4.92 0.53
CA LEU A 46 -4.35 -3.59 -0.09
C LEU A 46 -3.65 -3.65 -1.45
N ILE A 47 -2.58 -4.45 -1.58
CA ILE A 47 -1.87 -4.62 -2.86
C ILE A 47 -2.81 -5.24 -3.91
N LEU A 48 -3.59 -6.26 -3.55
CA LEU A 48 -4.56 -6.87 -4.46
C LEU A 48 -5.65 -5.88 -4.89
N VAL A 49 -6.14 -5.03 -3.97
CA VAL A 49 -7.08 -3.95 -4.31
C VAL A 49 -6.44 -2.93 -5.24
N GLN A 50 -5.19 -2.53 -5.00
CA GLN A 50 -4.48 -1.60 -5.88
C GLN A 50 -4.35 -2.17 -7.30
N MET A 51 -3.97 -3.44 -7.43
CA MET A 51 -3.88 -4.12 -8.74
C MET A 51 -5.24 -4.14 -9.44
N LEU A 52 -6.31 -4.48 -8.71
CA LEU A 52 -7.67 -4.47 -9.23
C LEU A 52 -8.10 -3.06 -9.70
N LEU A 53 -7.87 -2.02 -8.91
CA LEU A 53 -8.21 -0.64 -9.26
C LEU A 53 -7.45 -0.15 -10.49
N THR A 54 -6.19 -0.57 -10.63
CA THR A 54 -5.36 -0.26 -11.81
C THR A 54 -5.96 -0.90 -13.06
N ASP A 55 -6.28 -2.20 -13.01
CA ASP A 55 -6.87 -2.94 -14.13
C ASP A 55 -8.26 -2.42 -14.54
N LEU A 56 -9.02 -1.89 -13.58
CA LEU A 56 -10.32 -1.28 -13.82
C LEU A 56 -10.24 0.16 -14.37
N GLY A 57 -9.03 0.72 -14.50
CA GLY A 57 -8.83 2.08 -15.03
C GLY A 57 -9.09 3.19 -14.00
N PHE A 58 -9.23 2.86 -12.71
CA PHE A 58 -9.29 3.88 -11.65
C PHE A 58 -7.93 4.49 -11.32
N GLY A 59 -6.87 4.00 -11.99
CA GLY A 59 -5.51 4.53 -12.04
C GLY A 59 -5.43 6.06 -12.08
N GLU A 60 -6.17 6.64 -13.03
CA GLU A 60 -6.09 8.07 -13.35
C GLU A 60 -6.93 8.95 -12.42
N ASN A 61 -8.00 8.38 -11.85
CA ASN A 61 -8.94 9.12 -11.01
C ASN A 61 -8.49 9.21 -9.54
N ILE A 62 -7.66 8.25 -9.08
CA ILE A 62 -7.26 8.15 -7.67
C ILE A 62 -5.72 7.98 -7.55
N PRO A 63 -4.91 8.90 -8.09
CA PRO A 63 -3.46 8.74 -8.16
C PRO A 63 -2.82 8.66 -6.77
N PHE A 64 -3.40 9.31 -5.76
CA PHE A 64 -2.86 9.32 -4.40
C PHE A 64 -2.85 7.93 -3.75
N ILE A 65 -3.98 7.22 -3.78
CA ILE A 65 -4.11 5.88 -3.17
C ILE A 65 -3.18 4.89 -3.88
N LEU A 66 -3.10 4.98 -5.21
CA LEU A 66 -2.21 4.14 -5.98
C LEU A 66 -0.74 4.40 -5.67
N LEU A 67 -0.33 5.65 -5.51
CA LEU A 67 1.07 5.98 -5.18
C LEU A 67 1.48 5.50 -3.79
N VAL A 68 0.63 5.69 -2.77
CA VAL A 68 0.90 5.20 -1.41
C VAL A 68 0.92 3.66 -1.37
N CYS A 69 0.20 3.00 -2.26
CA CYS A 69 0.26 1.55 -2.35
C CYS A 69 1.57 1.02 -2.98
N LEU A 70 2.33 1.85 -3.72
CA LEU A 70 3.62 1.45 -4.34
C LEU A 70 4.73 1.19 -3.31
N GLY A 71 4.68 1.83 -2.13
CA GLY A 71 5.63 1.58 -1.05
C GLY A 71 5.38 0.27 -0.30
N LEU A 72 4.14 -0.22 -0.28
CA LEU A 72 3.73 -1.35 0.56
C LEU A 72 4.53 -2.66 0.34
N PRO A 73 4.99 -3.01 -0.88
CA PRO A 73 5.85 -4.18 -1.08
C PRO A 73 7.14 -4.14 -0.25
N PHE A 74 7.68 -2.96 0.04
CA PHE A 74 8.89 -2.81 0.88
C PHE A 74 8.64 -3.13 2.35
N LEU A 75 7.38 -3.16 2.80
CA LEU A 75 7.00 -3.58 4.15
C LEU A 75 6.90 -5.10 4.29
N ILE A 76 6.75 -5.85 3.19
CA ILE A 76 6.54 -7.30 3.21
C ILE A 76 7.74 -8.00 3.84
N GLY A 77 8.96 -7.70 3.38
CA GLY A 77 10.20 -8.27 3.92
C GLY A 77 10.39 -8.08 5.43
N PRO A 78 10.40 -6.84 5.95
CA PRO A 78 10.55 -6.58 7.39
C PRO A 78 9.45 -7.20 8.23
N LEU A 79 8.19 -7.17 7.77
CA LEU A 79 7.09 -7.78 8.51
C LEU A 79 7.18 -9.30 8.55
N HIS A 80 7.59 -9.93 7.44
CA HIS A 80 7.81 -11.37 7.41
C HIS A 80 8.96 -11.78 8.34
N PHE A 81 10.05 -11.00 8.35
CA PHE A 81 11.16 -11.22 9.29
C PHE A 81 10.71 -11.10 10.75
N LEU A 82 9.96 -10.04 11.10
CA LEU A 82 9.44 -9.85 12.45
C LEU A 82 8.45 -10.96 12.85
N TYR A 83 7.62 -11.42 11.92
CA TYR A 83 6.74 -12.56 12.12
C TYR A 83 7.53 -13.83 12.45
N ALA A 84 8.50 -14.22 11.61
CA ALA A 84 9.33 -15.40 11.85
C ALA A 84 10.11 -15.30 13.17
N LYS A 85 10.67 -14.12 13.47
CA LYS A 85 11.39 -13.84 14.71
C LYS A 85 10.51 -13.99 15.95
N SER A 86 9.26 -13.52 15.87
CA SER A 86 8.28 -13.64 16.96
C SER A 86 7.77 -15.07 17.17
N LEU A 87 7.87 -15.92 16.14
CA LEU A 87 7.51 -17.34 16.21
C LEU A 87 8.61 -18.18 16.89
N ILE A 88 9.87 -17.86 16.60
CA ILE A 88 11.05 -18.56 17.14
C ILE A 88 11.31 -18.16 18.59
N ASN A 89 11.11 -16.88 18.95
CA ASN A 89 11.37 -16.39 20.29
C ASN A 89 10.16 -15.64 20.86
N PHE A 90 9.44 -16.28 21.78
CA PHE A 90 8.23 -15.74 22.41
C PHE A 90 8.47 -14.44 23.21
N SER A 91 9.71 -14.14 23.60
CA SER A 91 10.09 -13.00 24.45
C SER A 91 10.77 -11.84 23.72
N VAL A 92 10.96 -11.93 22.40
CA VAL A 92 11.77 -10.94 21.68
C VAL A 92 10.98 -9.65 21.45
N LYS A 93 11.29 -8.64 22.27
CA LYS A 93 10.91 -7.25 22.04
C LYS A 93 11.62 -6.72 20.80
N MET A 94 10.94 -5.88 20.01
CA MET A 94 11.56 -5.18 18.87
C MET A 94 12.77 -4.39 19.36
N LYS A 95 13.94 -4.64 18.77
CA LYS A 95 15.14 -3.84 19.02
C LYS A 95 15.08 -2.60 18.13
N LYS A 96 15.72 -1.51 18.56
CA LYS A 96 15.81 -0.27 17.75
C LYS A 96 16.40 -0.53 16.35
N ILE A 97 17.29 -1.52 16.23
CA ILE A 97 17.89 -1.91 14.95
C ILE A 97 16.87 -2.50 13.96
N ASP A 98 15.81 -3.16 14.45
CA ASP A 98 14.79 -3.77 13.61
C ASP A 98 13.99 -2.71 12.82
N TRP A 99 13.97 -1.47 13.30
CA TRP A 99 13.35 -0.33 12.61
C TRP A 99 14.10 0.11 11.36
N LEU A 100 15.40 -0.21 11.23
CA LEU A 100 16.15 0.15 10.02
C LEU A 100 15.63 -0.60 8.78
N HIS A 101 15.02 -1.77 8.95
CA HIS A 101 14.43 -2.50 7.83
C HIS A 101 13.20 -1.81 7.22
N PHE A 102 12.66 -0.78 7.88
CA PHE A 102 11.57 0.05 7.35
C PHE A 102 12.08 1.28 6.57
N ILE A 103 13.39 1.53 6.56
CA ILE A 103 13.97 2.67 5.82
C ILE A 103 13.64 2.60 4.32
N PRO A 104 13.75 1.46 3.61
CA PRO A 104 13.40 1.39 2.19
C PRO A 104 11.97 1.84 1.91
N PHE A 105 11.02 1.43 2.75
CA PHE A 105 9.63 1.89 2.67
C PHE A 105 9.52 3.41 2.81
N ILE A 106 10.13 3.98 3.85
CA ILE A 106 10.07 5.43 4.12
C ILE A 106 10.69 6.23 2.96
N VAL A 107 11.83 5.80 2.42
CA VAL A 107 12.51 6.48 1.31
C VAL A 107 11.64 6.49 0.06
N VAL A 108 11.02 5.36 -0.26
CA VAL A 108 10.13 5.22 -1.43
C VAL A 108 8.87 6.07 -1.27
N GLU A 109 8.23 6.04 -0.09
CA GLU A 109 7.06 6.86 0.20
C GLU A 109 7.37 8.36 0.11
N LEU A 110 8.47 8.82 0.70
CA LEU A 110 8.87 10.22 0.63
C LEU A 110 9.15 10.68 -0.80
N TYR A 111 9.74 9.80 -1.62
CA TYR A 111 9.98 10.09 -3.04
C TYR A 111 8.67 10.28 -3.81
N PHE A 112 7.72 9.35 -3.68
CA PHE A 112 6.43 9.44 -4.37
C PHE A 112 5.54 10.57 -3.83
N LEU A 113 5.57 10.83 -2.52
CA LEU A 113 4.87 11.95 -1.92
C LEU A 113 5.41 13.28 -2.46
N SER A 114 6.73 13.43 -2.58
CA SER A 114 7.36 14.62 -3.17
C SER A 114 6.96 14.80 -4.63
N PHE A 115 6.80 13.71 -5.38
CA PHE A 115 6.33 13.75 -6.77
C PHE A 115 4.88 14.22 -6.89
N LEU A 116 3.98 13.79 -5.98
CA LEU A 116 2.60 14.27 -5.92
C LEU A 116 2.51 15.78 -5.71
N PHE A 117 3.29 16.31 -4.76
CA PHE A 117 3.32 17.75 -4.50
C PHE A 117 3.89 18.55 -5.68
N LYS A 118 4.90 18.04 -6.40
CA LYS A 118 5.43 18.73 -7.58
C LYS A 118 4.45 18.72 -8.75
N THR A 119 3.77 17.61 -8.98
CA THR A 119 2.85 17.43 -10.11
C THR A 119 1.61 18.33 -9.98
N SER A 120 1.05 18.51 -8.77
CA SER A 120 -0.12 19.37 -8.56
C SER A 120 0.14 20.84 -8.90
N HIS A 121 1.37 21.35 -8.66
CA HIS A 121 1.74 22.72 -9.01
C HIS A 121 2.04 22.90 -10.52
N GLN A 122 2.71 21.93 -11.16
CA GLN A 122 3.06 22.02 -12.57
C GLN A 122 1.86 21.79 -13.50
N VAL A 123 0.98 20.85 -13.15
CA VAL A 123 -0.24 20.57 -13.92
C VAL A 123 -1.16 21.81 -13.91
N ARG A 124 -1.30 22.49 -12.77
CA ARG A 124 -2.10 23.72 -12.67
C ARG A 124 -1.53 24.87 -13.52
N ALA A 125 -0.19 25.04 -13.55
CA ALA A 125 0.47 26.05 -14.37
C ALA A 125 0.37 25.79 -15.88
N ILE A 126 0.29 24.53 -16.30
CA ILE A 126 0.06 24.16 -17.71
C ILE A 126 -1.39 24.44 -18.12
N TYR A 127 -2.37 24.11 -17.27
CA TYR A 127 -3.79 24.43 -17.52
C TYR A 127 -4.07 25.93 -17.53
N GLU A 128 -3.46 26.70 -16.62
CA GLU A 128 -3.58 28.17 -16.60
C GLU A 128 -2.97 28.80 -17.86
N ASN A 129 -1.80 28.34 -18.31
CA ASN A 129 -1.22 28.82 -19.57
C ASN A 129 -2.06 28.46 -20.80
N GLN A 130 -2.60 27.24 -20.89
CA GLN A 130 -3.44 26.85 -22.03
C GLN A 130 -4.75 27.65 -22.12
N GLN A 131 -5.34 28.05 -20.99
CA GLN A 131 -6.49 28.96 -20.97
C GLN A 131 -6.11 30.35 -21.48
N VAL A 132 -4.97 30.90 -21.07
CA VAL A 132 -4.50 32.25 -21.51
C VAL A 132 -4.31 32.33 -23.04
N TYR A 133 -3.82 31.27 -23.69
CA TYR A 133 -3.68 31.22 -25.15
C TYR A 133 -5.01 31.10 -25.91
N SER A 134 -6.08 30.63 -25.26
CA SER A 134 -7.41 30.51 -25.88
C SER A 134 -8.28 31.77 -25.77
N ILE A 135 -7.88 32.76 -24.96
CA ILE A 135 -8.62 34.02 -24.76
C ILE A 135 -7.99 35.17 -25.57
N THR A 136 -6.79 34.96 -26.13
CA THR A 136 -6.02 35.96 -26.89
C THR A 136 -5.99 35.73 -28.40
N SER A 137 -6.74 34.74 -28.90
CA SER A 137 -6.95 34.41 -30.31
C SER A 137 -8.41 34.57 -30.70
#